data_AF-A0A7G6SSC5-F1
#
_entry.id   AF-A0A7G6SSC5-F1
#
_cell.length_a   1.000
_cell.length_b   1.000
_cell.length_c   1.000
_cell.angle_alpha   90.00
_cell.angle_beta   90.00
_cell.angle_gamma   90.00
#
_symmetry.space_group_name_H-M   'P 1'
#
loop_
_entity.id
_entity.type
_entity.pdbx_description
1 polymer ?
#
loop_
_entity_poly.entity_id
_entity_poly.type
_entity_poly.pdbx_seq_one_letter_code
_entity_poly.pdbx_strand_id
1 'polypeptide(L)'
;MAADYAPQKGERLKRTVLKSTAQDRVIAAGKWAEAFAELMANPVMFARWYVPCRPAVYSDDPDTVKVIQSLGLDPAEILAPETV
;
A
#
# COMPACT_ATOMS: atom_id res chain seq x y z
N MET A 1 29.27 -4.35 -17.27
CA MET A 1 27.81 -4.34 -17.51
C MET A 1 27.14 -5.16 -16.43
N ALA A 2 26.63 -4.48 -15.40
CA ALA A 2 25.57 -4.89 -14.47
C ALA A 2 25.46 -3.70 -13.51
N ALA A 3 24.48 -2.84 -13.73
CA ALA A 3 24.32 -1.60 -12.99
C ALA A 3 24.03 -1.90 -11.51
N ASP A 4 24.67 -1.15 -10.62
CA ASP A 4 24.21 -0.88 -9.26
C ASP A 4 22.72 -0.57 -9.27
N TYR A 5 21.88 -1.54 -8.91
CA TYR A 5 20.46 -1.32 -8.65
C TYR A 5 20.17 -1.58 -7.16
N ALA A 6 20.83 -0.80 -6.31
CA ALA A 6 20.33 -0.55 -4.97
C ALA A 6 19.50 0.74 -5.07
N PRO A 7 18.14 0.69 -5.08
CA PRO A 7 17.35 1.92 -5.11
C PRO A 7 17.75 2.78 -3.91
N GLN A 8 18.24 3.98 -4.22
CA GLN A 8 18.74 4.92 -3.21
C GLN A 8 17.58 5.22 -2.26
N LYS A 9 17.87 5.33 -0.95
CA LYS A 9 16.88 5.49 0.13
C LYS A 9 15.77 6.53 -0.17
N GLY A 10 16.04 7.54 -1.00
CA GLY A 10 15.06 8.53 -1.48
C GLY A 10 14.09 8.05 -2.57
N GLU A 11 14.46 7.11 -3.45
CA GLU A 11 13.54 6.50 -4.42
C GLU A 11 12.54 5.55 -3.76
N ARG A 12 12.95 4.87 -2.69
CA ARG A 12 12.04 4.04 -1.90
C ARG A 12 10.94 4.87 -1.23
N LEU A 13 11.26 6.08 -0.76
CA LEU A 13 10.28 7.00 -0.17
C LEU A 13 9.25 7.48 -1.20
N LYS A 14 9.64 7.68 -2.46
CA LYS A 14 8.73 8.05 -3.56
C LYS A 14 7.81 6.91 -4.02
N ARG A 15 7.99 5.68 -3.52
CA ARG A 15 7.20 4.50 -3.91
C ARG A 15 6.44 3.90 -2.76
N THR A 16 6.33 4.59 -1.63
CA THR A 16 5.62 4.09 -0.46
C THR A 16 4.58 5.07 0.01
N VAL A 17 3.48 4.54 0.53
CA VAL A 17 2.41 5.27 1.20
C VAL A 17 2.32 4.79 2.64
N LEU A 18 2.10 5.69 3.60
CA LEU A 18 1.82 5.27 4.97
C LEU A 18 0.54 4.43 5.00
N LYS A 19 0.57 3.36 5.80
CA LYS A 19 -0.58 2.47 5.99
C LYS A 19 -1.79 3.26 6.48
N SER A 20 -1.60 4.15 7.45
CA SER A 20 -2.64 5.04 7.97
C SER A 20 -3.24 5.90 6.87
N THR A 21 -2.42 6.53 6.03
CA THR A 21 -2.87 7.38 4.92
C THR A 21 -3.72 6.60 3.92
N ALA A 22 -3.27 5.39 3.53
CA ALA A 22 -4.05 4.54 2.64
C ALA A 22 -5.37 4.08 3.31
N GLN A 23 -5.34 3.74 4.60
CA GLN A 23 -6.53 3.37 5.37
C GLN A 23 -7.54 4.51 5.45
N ASP A 24 -7.10 5.74 5.74
CA ASP A 24 -7.95 6.93 5.79
C ASP A 24 -8.62 7.20 4.44
N ARG A 25 -7.90 7.03 3.33
CA ARG A 25 -8.45 7.17 1.97
C ARG A 25 -9.52 6.12 1.68
N VAL A 26 -9.29 4.86 2.08
CA VAL A 26 -10.27 3.78 1.93
C VAL A 26 -11.49 3.99 2.84
N ILE A 27 -11.28 4.49 4.06
CA ILE A 27 -12.35 4.87 5.00
C ILE A 27 -13.19 6.01 4.42
N ALA A 28 -12.56 7.04 3.84
CA ALA A 28 -13.24 8.15 3.18
C ALA A 28 -14.09 7.69 1.98
N ALA A 29 -13.66 6.63 1.29
CA ALA A 29 -14.41 5.98 0.22
C ALA A 29 -15.52 5.03 0.72
N GLY A 30 -15.65 4.81 2.04
CA GLY A 30 -16.66 3.93 2.62
C GLY A 30 -16.41 2.44 2.40
N LYS A 31 -15.18 2.04 2.07
CA LYS A 31 -14.82 0.66 1.66
C LYS A 31 -13.98 -0.11 2.69
N TRP A 32 -13.88 0.43 3.91
CA TRP A 32 -12.97 -0.13 4.91
C TRP A 32 -13.36 -1.54 5.37
N ALA A 33 -14.66 -1.83 5.51
CA ALA A 33 -15.11 -3.14 5.97
C ALA A 33 -14.68 -4.26 4.98
N GLU A 34 -14.87 -4.03 3.68
CA GLU A 34 -14.47 -4.95 2.62
C GLU A 34 -12.95 -5.05 2.51
N ALA A 35 -12.24 -3.91 2.56
CA ALA A 35 -10.78 -3.89 2.53
C ALA A 35 -10.17 -4.68 3.70
N PHE A 36 -10.70 -4.46 4.91
CA PHE A 36 -10.27 -5.17 6.10
C PHE A 36 -10.49 -6.68 5.99
N ALA A 37 -11.65 -7.11 5.49
CA ALA A 37 -11.94 -8.52 5.27
C ALA A 37 -10.94 -9.17 4.30
N GLU A 38 -10.62 -8.50 3.18
CA GLU A 38 -9.67 -9.02 2.19
C GLU A 38 -8.23 -9.08 2.73
N LEU A 39 -7.79 -8.04 3.44
CA LEU A 39 -6.46 -8.01 4.08
C LEU A 39 -6.30 -9.09 5.15
N MET A 40 -7.36 -9.37 5.92
CA MET A 40 -7.35 -10.40 6.96
C MET A 40 -7.43 -11.82 6.39
N ALA A 41 -8.03 -12.01 5.22
CA ALA A 41 -8.16 -13.32 4.58
C ALA A 41 -6.84 -13.85 3.98
N ASN A 42 -5.85 -12.97 3.74
CA ASN A 42 -4.56 -13.34 3.17
C ASN A 42 -3.42 -13.15 4.20
N PRO A 43 -2.79 -14.23 4.70
CA PRO A 43 -1.73 -14.14 5.72
C PRO A 43 -0.53 -13.28 5.32
N VAL A 44 -0.18 -13.23 4.04
CA VAL A 44 0.91 -12.39 3.52
C VAL A 44 0.50 -10.92 3.56
N MET A 45 -0.73 -10.61 3.17
CA MET A 45 -1.27 -9.26 3.27
C MET A 45 -1.36 -8.79 4.71
N PHE A 46 -1.86 -9.64 5.59
CA PHE A 46 -1.91 -9.36 7.02
C PHE A 46 -0.51 -8.99 7.55
N ALA A 47 0.51 -9.81 7.26
CA ALA A 47 1.88 -9.52 7.68
C ALA A 47 2.42 -8.21 7.07
N ARG A 48 2.13 -7.91 5.79
CA ARG A 48 2.57 -6.66 5.15
C ARG A 48 1.91 -5.44 5.79
N TRP A 49 0.59 -5.48 6.01
CA TRP A 49 -0.21 -4.35 6.45
C TRP A 49 -0.22 -4.13 7.96
N TYR A 50 -0.07 -5.17 8.79
CA TYR A 50 -0.20 -5.05 10.25
C TYR A 50 1.10 -5.25 11.04
N VAL A 51 2.23 -5.55 10.38
CA VAL A 51 3.53 -5.52 11.08
C VAL A 51 3.85 -4.08 11.55
N PRO A 52 4.05 -3.86 12.86
CA PRO A 52 4.19 -2.52 13.44
C PRO A 52 5.52 -1.83 13.06
N CYS A 53 6.57 -2.60 12.77
CA CYS A 53 7.89 -2.07 12.42
C CYS A 53 8.01 -1.51 10.99
N ARG A 54 6.97 -1.66 10.16
CA ARG A 54 6.94 -1.15 8.78
C ARG A 54 5.70 -0.26 8.62
N PRO A 55 5.80 1.06 8.79
CA PRO A 55 4.63 1.95 8.80
C PRO A 55 4.05 2.21 7.41
N ALA A 56 4.76 1.83 6.34
CA ALA A 56 4.38 2.08 4.96
C ALA A 56 4.30 0.79 4.15
N VAL A 57 3.51 0.82 3.08
CA VAL A 57 3.45 -0.20 2.03
C VAL A 57 3.92 0.40 0.72
N TYR A 58 4.37 -0.45 -0.20
CA TYR A 58 4.74 0.01 -1.54
C TYR A 58 3.49 0.35 -2.35
N SER A 59 3.49 1.50 -3.00
CA SER A 59 2.39 2.00 -3.81
C SER A 59 2.16 1.16 -5.08
N ASP A 60 3.21 0.46 -5.53
CA ASP A 60 3.22 -0.41 -6.70
C ASP A 60 3.20 -1.91 -6.36
N ASP A 61 2.97 -2.28 -5.09
CA ASP A 61 2.84 -3.69 -4.70
C ASP A 61 1.64 -4.32 -5.43
N PRO A 62 1.86 -5.34 -6.29
CA PRO A 62 0.84 -5.81 -7.22
C PRO A 62 -0.34 -6.47 -6.51
N ASP A 63 -0.09 -7.09 -5.36
CA ASP A 63 -1.13 -7.71 -4.56
C ASP A 63 -1.98 -6.63 -3.86
N THR A 64 -1.35 -5.56 -3.36
CA THR A 64 -2.03 -4.41 -2.76
C THR A 64 -2.86 -3.66 -3.80
N VAL A 65 -2.33 -3.45 -5.01
CA VAL A 65 -3.07 -2.85 -6.13
C VAL A 65 -4.32 -3.67 -6.46
N LYS A 66 -4.22 -5.00 -6.46
CA LYS A 66 -5.39 -5.87 -6.71
C LYS A 66 -6.47 -5.72 -5.64
N VAL A 67 -6.09 -5.62 -4.36
CA VAL A 67 -7.05 -5.37 -3.27
C VAL A 67 -7.74 -4.02 -3.47
N ILE A 68 -7.03 -2.97 -3.88
CA ILE A 68 -7.69 -1.67 -4.12
C ILE A 68 -8.64 -1.73 -5.33
N GLN A 69 -8.24 -2.43 -6.39
CA GLN A 69 -9.07 -2.61 -7.59
C GLN A 69 -10.31 -3.47 -7.34
N SER A 70 -10.21 -4.52 -6.51
CA SER A 70 -11.37 -5.38 -6.16
C SER A 70 -12.47 -4.60 -5.45
N LEU A 71 -12.10 -3.53 -4.73
CA LEU A 71 -13.01 -2.62 -4.03
C LEU A 71 -13.67 -1.58 -4.96
N GLY A 72 -13.23 -1.52 -6.23
CA GLY A 72 -13.68 -0.53 -7.21
C GLY A 72 -13.07 0.86 -7.01
N LEU A 73 -11.93 0.96 -6.32
CA LEU A 73 -11.23 2.22 -6.06
C LEU A 73 -10.06 2.40 -7.04
N ASP A 74 -9.63 3.65 -7.25
CA ASP A 74 -8.44 3.95 -8.04
C ASP A 74 -7.16 3.77 -7.20
N PRO A 75 -6.27 2.80 -7.54
CA PRO A 75 -4.99 2.64 -6.84
C PRO A 75 -4.11 3.88 -6.88
N ALA A 76 -4.18 4.70 -7.93
CA ALA A 76 -3.38 5.91 -8.03
C ALA A 76 -3.79 6.96 -6.99
N GLU A 77 -5.05 6.99 -6.57
CA GLU A 77 -5.54 7.88 -5.51
C GLU A 77 -5.25 7.29 -4.12
N ILE A 78 -5.58 6.02 -3.91
CA ILE A 78 -5.45 5.38 -2.60
C ILE A 78 -3.98 5.19 -2.21
N LEU A 79 -3.15 4.75 -3.15
CA LEU A 79 -1.75 4.40 -2.91
C LEU A 79 -0.78 5.50 -3.30
N ALA A 80 -1.27 6.71 -3.64
CA ALA A 80 -0.41 7.86 -3.97
C ALA A 80 0.69 8.03 -2.90
N PRO A 81 1.98 8.00 -3.30
CA PRO A 81 3.09 8.24 -2.39
C PRO A 81 2.96 9.61 -1.71
N GLU A 82 3.49 9.74 -0.50
CA GLU A 82 3.53 11.03 0.17
C GLU A 82 4.61 11.92 -0.44
N THR A 83 4.25 13.16 -0.78
CA THR A 83 5.21 14.19 -1.16
C THR A 83 5.87 14.69 0.13
N VAL A 84 7.18 14.45 0.27
CA VAL A 84 8.00 15.00 1.37
C VAL A 84 8.11 16.51 1.21
#